data_AF-A0A537HXP6-F1
#
_entry.id   AF-A0A537HXP6-F1
#
_cell.length_a   1.000
_cell.length_b   1.000
_cell.length_c   1.000
_cell.angle_alpha   90.00
_cell.angle_beta   90.00
_cell.angle_gamma   90.00
#
_symmetry.space_group_name_H-M   'P 1'
#
loop_
_entity.id
_entity.type
_entity.pdbx_description
1 polymer ?
#
loop_
_entity_poly.entity_id
_entity_poly.type
_entity_poly.pdbx_seq_one_letter_code
_entity_poly.pdbx_strand_id
1 'polypeptide(L)'
;MYNAFISYSHAADDKFASALQNALQKFAKPWYKKRNLEIFRDESSLSASPHLWNNIVNAMNGAEYFVLLASSKSEQSKWVSRELEYWLQHKSIDKLLIVLTEGEIKWDDENKCFLKPDNNSLPAILDDKFTDEPFYVDLRKSKTEKDISLDNPIFKKEILKLAAKLHGRSPNDMASEEVTIHRKTILIRNGAIGLLLVLLILSIVAGVIANQNRKQAEKNKKEAEEQTKIAKKNLTDFLELKKTSIGSKYQGGIVFQWTDSAGKKGVIAAEKDLPGTYNWKDAYAACQQLTLNGYSDWRLPTREEIGVLYANRIFVGGFERGFYWSETSYEGHSDEAFFQSFVHGDRLSRTKTRQYLVRAVRSF
;
A
#
# COMPACT_ATOMS: atom_id res chain seq x y z
N MET A 1 -49.14 12.12 -2.99
CA MET A 1 -49.75 13.35 -3.57
C MET A 1 -49.34 13.32 -5.01
N TYR A 2 -50.30 13.21 -5.93
CA TYR A 2 -50.00 12.92 -7.32
C TYR A 2 -49.67 14.20 -8.08
N ASN A 3 -48.75 14.13 -9.02
CA ASN A 3 -48.43 15.23 -9.92
C ASN A 3 -49.40 15.28 -11.11
N ALA A 4 -49.85 14.11 -11.58
CA ALA A 4 -50.84 14.02 -12.65
C ALA A 4 -51.74 12.79 -12.49
N PHE A 5 -52.99 12.93 -12.93
CA PHE A 5 -53.97 11.86 -13.12
C PHE A 5 -54.17 11.65 -14.62
N ILE A 6 -54.02 10.43 -15.13
CA ILE A 6 -54.21 10.10 -16.55
C ILE A 6 -55.57 9.42 -16.75
N SER A 7 -56.44 10.04 -17.54
CA SER A 7 -57.75 9.52 -17.97
C SER A 7 -57.69 9.12 -19.45
N TYR A 8 -58.20 7.92 -19.78
CA TYR A 8 -58.15 7.38 -21.14
C TYR A 8 -59.21 6.30 -21.39
N SER A 9 -59.43 5.98 -22.67
CA SER A 9 -60.25 4.84 -23.07
C SER A 9 -59.41 3.57 -23.18
N HIS A 10 -59.68 2.57 -22.34
CA HIS A 10 -58.98 1.27 -22.39
C HIS A 10 -59.03 0.60 -23.77
N ALA A 11 -60.09 0.85 -24.54
CA ALA A 11 -60.27 0.26 -25.86
C ALA A 11 -59.28 0.78 -26.92
N ALA A 12 -58.63 1.93 -26.69
CA ALA A 12 -57.68 2.54 -27.62
C ALA A 12 -56.27 2.69 -27.01
N ASP A 13 -56.17 3.12 -25.75
CA ASP A 13 -54.97 3.80 -25.28
C ASP A 13 -54.20 3.06 -24.16
N ASP A 14 -54.56 1.81 -23.80
CA ASP A 14 -54.01 1.13 -22.62
C ASP A 14 -52.48 0.93 -22.63
N LYS A 15 -51.95 0.48 -23.78
CA LYS A 15 -50.50 0.35 -23.99
C LYS A 15 -49.81 1.72 -24.00
N PHE A 16 -50.46 2.71 -24.59
CA PHE A 16 -49.92 4.06 -24.70
C PHE A 16 -49.88 4.78 -23.35
N ALA A 17 -50.95 4.68 -22.55
CA ALA A 17 -51.02 5.20 -21.19
C ALA A 17 -49.92 4.62 -20.29
N SER A 18 -49.67 3.31 -20.39
CA SER A 18 -48.56 2.63 -19.70
C SER A 18 -47.20 3.22 -20.07
N ALA A 19 -46.96 3.38 -21.38
CA ALA A 19 -45.69 3.89 -21.89
C ALA A 19 -45.51 5.38 -21.56
N LEU A 20 -46.57 6.18 -21.64
CA LEU A 20 -46.58 7.59 -21.26
C LEU A 20 -46.26 7.76 -19.76
N GLN A 21 -46.90 6.99 -18.89
CA GLN A 21 -46.63 7.00 -17.45
C GLN A 21 -45.15 6.70 -17.17
N ASN A 22 -44.62 5.62 -17.77
CA ASN A 22 -43.22 5.24 -17.62
C ASN A 22 -42.25 6.30 -18.17
N ALA A 23 -42.57 6.87 -19.32
CA ALA A 23 -41.77 7.92 -19.96
C ALA A 23 -41.70 9.16 -19.06
N LEU A 24 -42.86 9.65 -18.59
CA LEU A 24 -42.92 10.80 -17.69
C LEU A 24 -42.20 10.54 -16.37
N GLN A 25 -42.34 9.36 -15.76
CA GLN A 25 -41.61 9.01 -14.52
C GLN A 25 -40.09 8.92 -14.71
N LYS A 26 -39.62 8.46 -15.87
CA LYS A 26 -38.18 8.38 -16.19
C LYS A 26 -37.58 9.75 -16.51
N PHE A 27 -38.30 10.56 -17.30
CA PHE A 27 -37.86 11.90 -17.70
C PHE A 27 -37.90 12.92 -16.55
N ALA A 28 -38.79 12.70 -15.60
CA ALA A 28 -38.98 13.49 -14.39
C ALA A 28 -37.81 13.46 -13.38
N LYS A 29 -36.72 12.77 -13.65
CA LYS A 29 -35.58 12.69 -12.74
C LYS A 29 -34.52 13.72 -13.11
N PRO A 30 -34.37 14.83 -12.36
CA PRO A 30 -33.05 15.43 -12.23
C PRO A 30 -32.17 14.36 -11.58
N TRP A 31 -31.08 13.98 -12.23
CA TRP A 31 -30.10 13.02 -11.72
C TRP A 31 -29.56 13.36 -10.30
N TYR A 32 -29.86 14.57 -9.79
CA TYR A 32 -29.48 15.08 -8.47
C TYR A 32 -30.65 15.34 -7.48
N LYS A 33 -31.92 15.04 -7.80
CA LYS A 33 -33.05 15.20 -6.84
C LYS A 33 -33.83 13.89 -6.64
N LYS A 34 -34.21 13.62 -5.38
CA LYS A 34 -34.94 12.42 -4.92
C LYS A 34 -36.47 12.43 -5.17
N ARG A 35 -37.08 13.50 -5.71
CA ARG A 35 -38.54 13.54 -5.89
C ARG A 35 -38.93 12.90 -7.22
N ASN A 36 -39.56 11.72 -7.15
CA ASN A 36 -40.28 11.12 -8.27
C ASN A 36 -41.53 11.95 -8.59
N LEU A 37 -41.88 12.10 -9.87
CA LEU A 37 -43.26 12.42 -10.23
C LEU A 37 -44.14 11.21 -9.90
N GLU A 38 -45.11 11.38 -9.02
CA GLU A 38 -46.14 10.38 -8.74
C GLU A 38 -47.28 10.56 -9.75
N ILE A 39 -47.41 9.63 -10.70
CA ILE A 39 -48.45 9.67 -11.74
C ILE A 39 -49.45 8.55 -11.47
N PHE A 40 -50.71 8.92 -11.29
CA PHE A 40 -51.82 7.98 -11.18
C PHE A 40 -52.43 7.75 -12.56
N ARG A 41 -52.74 6.50 -12.88
CA ARG A 41 -53.38 6.08 -14.12
C ARG A 41 -54.71 5.42 -13.78
N ASP A 42 -55.77 5.76 -14.50
CA ASP A 42 -57.04 5.03 -14.37
C ASP A 42 -56.91 3.60 -14.91
N GLU A 43 -57.10 2.60 -14.06
CA GLU A 43 -57.11 1.16 -14.41
C GLU A 43 -58.51 0.59 -14.25
N SER A 44 -59.51 1.21 -14.88
CA SER A 44 -60.94 0.87 -14.78
C SER A 44 -61.34 -0.45 -15.46
N SER A 45 -60.53 -1.52 -15.31
CA SER A 45 -60.81 -2.85 -15.86
C SER A 45 -61.70 -3.76 -14.99
N LEU A 46 -62.15 -3.34 -13.80
CA LEU A 46 -62.98 -4.18 -12.91
C LEU A 46 -64.18 -3.41 -12.35
N SER A 47 -65.25 -3.35 -13.14
CA SER A 47 -66.57 -2.79 -12.82
C SER A 47 -67.37 -3.59 -11.78
N ALA A 48 -66.73 -4.12 -10.73
CA ALA A 48 -67.38 -5.00 -9.75
C ALA A 48 -67.02 -4.70 -8.28
N SER A 49 -66.42 -3.55 -7.95
CA SER A 49 -66.21 -3.16 -6.54
C SER A 49 -66.83 -1.78 -6.21
N PRO A 50 -67.66 -1.67 -5.15
CA PRO A 50 -68.25 -0.40 -4.70
C PRO A 50 -67.25 0.69 -4.30
N HIS A 51 -65.96 0.35 -4.15
CA HIS A 51 -64.91 1.25 -3.67
C HIS A 51 -64.05 1.88 -4.78
N LEU A 52 -64.22 1.47 -6.05
CA LEU A 52 -63.35 1.90 -7.15
C LEU A 52 -63.47 3.41 -7.46
N TRP A 53 -64.70 3.94 -7.52
CA TRP A 53 -64.93 5.37 -7.78
C TRP A 53 -64.31 6.25 -6.69
N ASN A 54 -64.38 5.82 -5.43
CA ASN A 54 -63.80 6.57 -4.32
C ASN A 54 -62.27 6.65 -4.42
N ASN A 55 -61.60 5.60 -4.90
CA ASN A 55 -60.16 5.61 -5.13
C ASN A 55 -59.76 6.58 -6.25
N ILE A 56 -60.54 6.63 -7.32
CA ILE A 56 -60.31 7.52 -8.46
C ILE A 56 -60.57 8.97 -8.06
N VAL A 57 -61.64 9.24 -7.33
CA VAL A 57 -61.91 10.56 -6.73
C VAL A 57 -60.78 10.99 -5.79
N ASN A 58 -60.28 10.10 -4.92
CA ASN A 58 -59.16 10.40 -4.04
C ASN A 58 -57.87 10.71 -4.83
N ALA A 59 -57.59 9.95 -5.90
CA ALA A 59 -56.47 10.20 -6.77
C ALA A 59 -56.60 11.53 -7.53
N MET A 60 -57.79 11.84 -8.07
CA MET A 60 -58.09 13.12 -8.73
C MET A 60 -57.95 14.29 -7.77
N ASN A 61 -58.43 14.18 -6.53
CA ASN A 61 -58.27 15.20 -5.50
C ASN A 61 -56.80 15.44 -5.15
N GLY A 62 -56.01 14.37 -5.06
CA GLY A 62 -54.58 14.43 -4.79
C GLY A 62 -53.69 14.83 -5.98
N ALA A 63 -54.21 14.90 -7.21
CA ALA A 63 -53.45 15.20 -8.42
C ALA A 63 -53.37 16.69 -8.76
N GLU A 64 -52.21 17.22 -9.12
CA GLU A 64 -52.11 18.64 -9.54
C GLU A 64 -52.67 18.89 -10.95
N TYR A 65 -52.42 17.97 -11.88
CA TYR A 65 -52.87 18.04 -13.27
C TYR A 65 -53.74 16.85 -13.66
N PHE A 66 -54.64 17.06 -14.62
CA PHE A 66 -55.40 16.01 -15.29
C PHE A 66 -54.87 15.88 -16.72
N VAL A 67 -54.52 14.67 -17.14
CA VAL A 67 -54.03 14.37 -18.48
C VAL A 67 -55.08 13.52 -19.18
N LEU A 68 -55.73 14.10 -20.18
CA LEU A 68 -56.71 13.42 -21.02
C LEU A 68 -56.01 12.82 -22.24
N LEU A 69 -56.09 11.50 -22.42
CA LEU A 69 -55.74 10.87 -23.69
C LEU A 69 -56.94 10.94 -24.63
N ALA A 70 -56.92 11.93 -25.52
CA ALA A 70 -57.97 12.22 -26.47
C ALA A 70 -57.87 11.27 -27.68
N SER A 71 -58.89 10.41 -27.79
CA SER A 71 -59.13 9.51 -28.91
C SER A 71 -60.63 9.51 -29.23
N SER A 72 -61.03 9.06 -30.43
CA SER A 72 -62.45 8.91 -30.76
C SER A 72 -63.18 7.92 -29.83
N LYS A 73 -62.46 6.98 -29.22
CA LYS A 73 -63.00 6.09 -28.19
C LYS A 73 -63.09 6.74 -26.81
N SER A 74 -62.29 7.76 -26.53
CA SER A 74 -62.39 8.57 -25.30
C SER A 74 -63.60 9.48 -25.35
N GLU A 75 -63.91 10.07 -26.51
CA GLU A 75 -65.13 10.85 -26.74
C GLU A 75 -66.40 10.08 -26.36
N GLN A 76 -66.50 8.82 -26.79
CA GLN A 76 -67.67 7.96 -26.56
C GLN A 76 -67.65 7.29 -25.17
N SER A 77 -66.60 7.49 -24.37
CA SER A 77 -66.45 6.84 -23.07
C SER A 77 -67.26 7.56 -21.99
N LYS A 78 -68.27 6.86 -21.46
CA LYS A 78 -69.03 7.31 -20.28
C LYS A 78 -68.13 7.55 -19.07
N TRP A 79 -67.04 6.79 -18.95
CA TRP A 79 -66.14 6.88 -17.81
C TRP A 79 -65.26 8.11 -17.86
N VAL A 80 -64.61 8.35 -19.00
CA VAL A 80 -63.82 9.57 -19.26
C VAL A 80 -64.69 10.80 -19.06
N SER A 81 -65.93 10.78 -19.56
CA SER A 81 -66.90 11.88 -19.39
C SER A 81 -67.18 12.15 -17.91
N ARG A 82 -67.39 11.10 -17.10
CA ARG A 82 -67.65 11.22 -15.66
C ARG A 82 -66.44 11.74 -14.87
N GLU A 83 -65.24 11.31 -15.23
CA GLU A 83 -63.99 11.80 -14.62
C GLU A 83 -63.73 13.28 -14.96
N LEU A 84 -63.94 13.66 -16.23
CA LEU A 84 -63.85 15.06 -16.66
C LEU A 84 -64.89 15.93 -15.94
N GLU A 85 -66.13 15.46 -15.83
CA GLU A 85 -67.19 16.19 -15.11
C GLU A 85 -66.80 16.42 -13.65
N TYR A 86 -66.27 15.38 -12.98
CA TYR A 86 -65.77 15.52 -11.61
C TYR A 86 -64.61 16.52 -11.53
N TRP A 87 -63.63 16.44 -12.43
CA TRP A 87 -62.49 17.34 -12.43
C TRP A 87 -62.92 18.80 -12.60
N LEU A 88 -63.77 19.08 -13.58
CA LEU A 88 -64.25 20.44 -13.88
C LEU A 88 -65.10 21.05 -12.76
N GLN A 89 -65.77 20.23 -11.96
CA GLN A 89 -66.50 20.69 -10.79
C GLN A 89 -65.58 21.09 -9.62
N HIS A 90 -64.37 20.54 -9.54
CA HIS A 90 -63.49 20.68 -8.37
C HIS A 90 -62.17 21.42 -8.66
N LYS A 91 -61.74 21.53 -9.93
CA LYS A 91 -60.44 22.06 -10.33
C LYS A 91 -60.53 22.88 -11.62
N SER A 92 -59.55 23.77 -11.81
CA SER A 92 -59.48 24.63 -13.00
C SER A 92 -59.21 23.84 -14.27
N ILE A 93 -59.82 24.28 -15.36
CA ILE A 93 -59.54 23.83 -16.74
C ILE A 93 -58.08 24.07 -17.13
N ASP A 94 -57.38 25.05 -16.54
CA ASP A 94 -55.96 25.35 -16.83
C ASP A 94 -55.00 24.22 -16.43
N LYS A 95 -55.48 23.30 -15.58
CA LYS A 95 -54.76 22.12 -15.12
C LYS A 95 -55.13 20.86 -15.91
N LEU A 96 -55.98 20.99 -16.94
CA LEU A 96 -56.29 19.95 -17.91
C LEU A 96 -55.28 19.99 -19.06
N LEU A 97 -54.60 18.87 -19.30
CA LEU A 97 -53.62 18.68 -20.36
C LEU A 97 -54.18 17.66 -21.35
N ILE A 98 -54.27 18.05 -22.62
CA ILE A 98 -54.82 17.19 -23.67
C ILE A 98 -53.67 16.53 -24.43
N VAL A 99 -53.74 15.21 -24.59
CA VAL A 99 -52.80 14.42 -25.40
C VAL A 99 -53.60 13.71 -26.47
N LEU A 100 -53.47 14.14 -27.72
CA LEU A 100 -54.18 13.58 -28.85
C LEU A 100 -53.48 12.30 -29.34
N THR A 101 -54.11 11.15 -29.13
CA THR A 101 -53.58 9.83 -29.49
C THR A 101 -54.21 9.28 -30.77
N GLU A 102 -55.47 9.61 -31.03
CA GLU A 102 -56.21 9.20 -32.23
C GLU A 102 -57.29 10.24 -32.57
N GLY A 103 -57.72 10.31 -33.84
CA GLY A 103 -58.78 11.21 -34.31
C GLY A 103 -58.32 12.65 -34.59
N GLU A 104 -59.26 13.58 -34.55
CA GLU A 104 -59.04 14.99 -34.84
C GLU A 104 -59.61 15.90 -33.76
N ILE A 105 -58.85 16.95 -33.47
CA ILE A 105 -59.27 18.11 -32.68
C ILE A 105 -59.15 19.30 -33.62
N LYS A 106 -60.23 20.06 -33.78
CA LYS A 106 -60.26 21.28 -34.59
C LYS A 106 -60.84 22.41 -33.76
N TRP A 107 -60.05 23.45 -33.58
CA TRP A 107 -60.47 24.66 -32.89
C TRP A 107 -60.98 25.69 -33.91
N ASP A 108 -62.07 26.36 -33.56
CA ASP A 108 -62.58 27.52 -34.28
C ASP A 108 -62.22 28.79 -33.52
N ASP A 109 -61.27 29.56 -34.05
CA ASP A 109 -60.82 30.81 -33.45
C ASP A 109 -61.88 31.91 -33.47
N GLU A 110 -62.81 31.89 -34.44
CA GLU A 110 -63.86 32.90 -34.57
C GLU A 110 -64.95 32.69 -33.53
N ASN A 111 -65.38 31.44 -33.35
CA ASN A 111 -66.46 31.08 -32.41
C ASN A 111 -65.96 30.65 -31.03
N LYS A 112 -64.63 30.57 -30.84
CA LYS A 112 -63.96 30.17 -29.60
C LYS A 112 -64.49 28.84 -29.05
N CYS A 113 -64.69 27.87 -29.93
CA CYS A 113 -65.21 26.56 -29.60
C CYS A 113 -64.56 25.45 -30.43
N PHE A 114 -64.75 24.20 -30.00
CA PHE A 114 -64.32 23.05 -30.79
C PHE A 114 -65.32 22.72 -31.91
N LEU A 115 -64.79 22.51 -33.11
CA LEU A 115 -65.55 21.93 -34.22
C LEU A 115 -65.74 20.43 -33.97
N LYS A 116 -66.85 19.87 -34.49
CA LYS A 116 -67.21 18.46 -34.36
C LYS A 116 -66.98 17.71 -35.67
N PRO A 117 -65.74 17.32 -36.00
CA PRO A 117 -65.47 16.48 -37.17
C PRO A 117 -66.03 15.07 -36.96
N ASP A 118 -66.22 14.32 -38.05
CA ASP A 118 -66.72 12.93 -38.00
C ASP A 118 -65.85 11.98 -37.16
N ASN A 119 -64.58 12.35 -36.91
CA ASN A 119 -63.63 11.61 -36.09
C ASN A 119 -63.14 12.44 -34.88
N ASN A 120 -64.08 13.07 -34.17
CA ASN A 120 -63.83 13.89 -33.01
C ASN A 120 -63.19 13.09 -31.85
N SER A 121 -62.21 13.70 -31.16
CA SER A 121 -61.47 13.06 -30.06
C SER A 121 -61.76 13.64 -28.69
N LEU A 122 -62.54 14.72 -28.61
CA LEU A 122 -62.85 15.42 -27.36
C LEU A 122 -64.30 15.16 -26.92
N PRO A 123 -64.53 14.70 -25.67
CA PRO A 123 -65.87 14.59 -25.12
C PRO A 123 -66.60 15.93 -25.12
N ALA A 124 -67.90 15.92 -25.47
CA ALA A 124 -68.72 17.12 -25.62
C ALA A 124 -68.80 18.02 -24.36
N ILE A 125 -68.44 17.50 -23.18
CA ILE A 125 -68.37 18.29 -21.94
C ILE A 125 -67.32 19.42 -22.00
N LEU A 126 -66.36 19.33 -22.92
CA LEU A 126 -65.28 20.29 -23.09
C LEU A 126 -65.60 21.42 -24.09
N ASP A 127 -66.66 21.27 -24.89
CA ASP A 127 -66.99 22.18 -26.01
C ASP A 127 -67.12 23.65 -25.56
N ASP A 128 -67.70 23.88 -24.37
CA ASP A 128 -68.01 25.22 -23.84
C ASP A 128 -67.11 25.62 -22.66
N LYS A 129 -65.97 24.94 -22.45
CA LYS A 129 -65.13 25.13 -21.25
C LYS A 129 -63.84 25.90 -21.49
N PHE A 130 -63.44 26.08 -22.74
CA PHE A 130 -62.23 26.80 -23.10
C PHE A 130 -62.57 28.17 -23.68
N THR A 131 -61.80 29.19 -23.29
CA THR A 131 -61.94 30.55 -23.83
C THR A 131 -60.98 30.82 -25.01
N ASP A 132 -59.91 30.02 -25.12
CA ASP A 132 -58.89 30.08 -26.15
C ASP A 132 -58.42 28.67 -26.48
N GLU A 133 -57.76 28.49 -27.64
CA GLU A 133 -57.25 27.19 -28.07
C GLU A 133 -56.33 26.58 -27.00
N PRO A 134 -56.67 25.42 -26.43
CA PRO A 134 -55.84 24.83 -25.40
C PRO A 134 -54.58 24.21 -25.99
N PHE A 135 -53.50 24.30 -25.23
CA PHE A 135 -52.30 23.56 -25.55
C PHE A 135 -52.57 22.05 -25.48
N TYR A 136 -52.43 21.36 -26.60
CA TYR A 136 -52.47 19.91 -26.66
C TYR A 136 -51.21 19.34 -27.31
N VAL A 137 -50.89 18.10 -26.94
CA VAL A 137 -49.74 17.36 -27.46
C VAL A 137 -50.23 16.35 -28.49
N ASP A 138 -49.79 16.47 -29.75
CA ASP A 138 -50.17 15.56 -30.84
C ASP A 138 -49.20 14.37 -30.92
N LEU A 139 -49.70 13.18 -30.57
CA LEU A 139 -48.96 11.92 -30.60
C LEU A 139 -49.60 10.89 -31.55
N ARG A 140 -50.47 11.32 -32.48
CA ARG A 140 -51.14 10.43 -33.44
C ARG A 140 -50.20 9.63 -34.32
N LYS A 141 -48.98 10.15 -34.55
CA LYS A 141 -47.94 9.49 -35.35
C LYS A 141 -47.16 8.43 -34.55
N SER A 142 -47.32 8.38 -33.23
CA SER A 142 -46.59 7.47 -32.33
C SER A 142 -47.43 6.26 -31.95
N LYS A 143 -47.62 5.33 -32.90
CA LYS A 143 -48.51 4.16 -32.71
C LYS A 143 -47.78 2.85 -32.38
N THR A 144 -46.50 2.72 -32.72
CA THR A 144 -45.73 1.47 -32.45
C THR A 144 -44.90 1.56 -31.17
N GLU A 145 -44.50 0.43 -30.60
CA GLU A 145 -43.68 0.38 -29.38
C GLU A 145 -42.34 1.11 -29.52
N LYS A 146 -41.76 1.15 -30.73
CA LYS A 146 -40.54 1.93 -31.01
C LYS A 146 -40.80 3.43 -31.06
N ASP A 147 -42.02 3.84 -31.40
CA ASP A 147 -42.40 5.25 -31.49
C ASP A 147 -42.75 5.86 -30.14
N ILE A 148 -43.07 5.03 -29.14
CA ILE A 148 -43.45 5.43 -27.79
C ILE A 148 -42.28 5.13 -26.81
N SER A 149 -41.05 5.39 -27.26
CA SER A 149 -39.81 5.27 -26.47
C SER A 149 -39.09 6.61 -26.37
N LEU A 150 -38.38 6.81 -25.25
CA LEU A 150 -37.51 7.98 -25.02
C LEU A 150 -36.33 8.07 -26.00
N ASP A 151 -36.05 6.99 -26.74
CA ASP A 151 -35.06 6.96 -27.80
C ASP A 151 -35.56 7.65 -29.10
N ASN A 152 -36.88 7.74 -29.29
CA ASN A 152 -37.46 8.44 -30.44
C ASN A 152 -37.45 9.96 -30.18
N PRO A 153 -36.76 10.77 -31.01
CA PRO A 153 -36.62 12.20 -30.77
C PRO A 153 -37.94 12.98 -30.84
N ILE A 154 -38.91 12.53 -31.65
CA ILE A 154 -40.22 13.18 -31.79
C ILE A 154 -41.04 12.97 -30.52
N PHE A 155 -41.14 11.72 -30.07
CA PHE A 155 -41.83 11.39 -28.82
C PHE A 155 -41.16 12.06 -27.61
N LYS A 156 -39.82 11.99 -27.52
CA LYS A 156 -39.03 12.65 -26.47
C LYS A 156 -39.32 14.16 -26.38
N LYS A 157 -39.43 14.85 -27.52
CA LYS A 157 -39.74 16.29 -27.58
C LYS A 157 -41.14 16.60 -27.04
N GLU A 158 -42.14 15.81 -27.43
CA GLU A 158 -43.52 16.00 -27.00
C GLU A 158 -43.72 15.66 -25.51
N ILE A 159 -43.08 14.59 -25.03
CA ILE A 159 -43.03 14.25 -23.60
C ILE A 159 -42.34 15.34 -22.77
N LEU A 160 -41.29 15.97 -23.30
CA LEU A 160 -40.61 17.07 -22.62
C LEU A 160 -41.53 18.27 -22.43
N LYS A 161 -42.38 18.61 -23.42
CA LYS A 161 -43.37 19.70 -23.26
C LYS A 161 -44.37 19.39 -22.13
N LEU A 162 -44.84 18.14 -22.07
CA LEU A 162 -45.75 17.68 -21.03
C LEU A 162 -45.08 17.70 -19.64
N ALA A 163 -43.86 17.14 -19.53
CA ALA A 163 -43.08 17.12 -18.30
C ALA A 163 -42.74 18.54 -17.80
N ALA A 164 -42.39 19.46 -18.70
CA ALA A 164 -42.11 20.85 -18.38
C ALA A 164 -43.33 21.54 -17.73
N LYS A 165 -44.53 21.33 -18.29
CA LYS A 165 -45.78 21.85 -17.73
C LYS A 165 -46.11 21.25 -16.36
N LEU A 166 -45.93 19.93 -16.20
CA LEU A 166 -46.10 19.24 -14.90
C LEU A 166 -45.13 19.74 -13.82
N HIS A 167 -43.92 20.18 -14.21
CA HIS A 167 -42.91 20.71 -13.31
C HIS A 167 -42.98 22.24 -13.11
N GLY A 168 -43.85 22.95 -13.84
CA GLY A 168 -43.92 24.41 -13.82
C GLY A 168 -42.64 25.12 -14.29
N ARG A 169 -41.88 24.50 -15.21
CA ARG A 169 -40.59 25.00 -15.73
C ARG A 169 -40.63 25.10 -17.26
N SER A 170 -39.75 25.92 -17.85
CA SER A 170 -39.61 26.02 -19.31
C SER A 170 -38.87 24.81 -19.90
N PRO A 171 -39.29 24.25 -21.05
CA PRO A 171 -38.59 23.14 -21.73
C PRO A 171 -37.11 23.44 -22.07
N ASN A 172 -36.76 24.70 -22.32
CA ASN A 172 -35.39 25.11 -22.67
C ASN A 172 -34.45 25.10 -21.46
N ASP A 173 -34.96 25.36 -20.26
CA ASP A 173 -34.16 25.35 -19.03
C ASP A 173 -33.69 23.93 -18.71
N MET A 174 -34.56 22.93 -18.95
CA MET A 174 -34.25 21.51 -18.69
C MET A 174 -33.15 20.95 -19.61
N ALA A 175 -33.13 21.31 -20.89
CA ALA A 175 -32.12 20.82 -21.85
C ALA A 175 -30.73 21.45 -21.63
N SER A 176 -30.69 22.69 -21.11
CA SER A 176 -29.43 23.43 -20.90
C SER A 176 -28.62 22.96 -19.68
N GLU A 177 -29.30 22.46 -18.64
CA GLU A 177 -28.65 21.90 -17.43
C GLU A 177 -27.89 20.60 -17.75
N GLU A 178 -28.43 19.75 -18.63
CA GLU A 178 -27.81 18.46 -19.01
C GLU A 178 -26.41 18.63 -19.61
N VAL A 179 -26.24 19.61 -20.52
CA VAL A 179 -24.97 19.85 -21.23
C VAL A 179 -23.90 20.37 -20.27
N THR A 180 -24.26 21.30 -19.39
CA THR A 180 -23.32 21.95 -18.46
C THR A 180 -22.78 20.95 -17.44
N ILE A 181 -23.64 20.07 -16.97
CA ILE A 181 -23.31 19.01 -16.03
C ILE A 181 -22.39 17.97 -16.68
N HIS A 182 -22.72 17.51 -17.88
CA HIS A 182 -21.93 16.50 -18.57
C HIS A 182 -20.48 16.93 -18.77
N ARG A 183 -20.25 18.20 -19.13
CA ARG A 183 -18.91 18.78 -19.28
C ARG A 183 -18.12 18.78 -17.97
N LYS A 184 -18.73 19.19 -16.87
CA LYS A 184 -18.09 19.18 -15.54
C LYS A 184 -17.71 17.77 -15.10
N THR A 185 -18.58 16.80 -15.33
CA THR A 185 -18.32 15.39 -15.00
C THR A 185 -17.15 14.82 -15.81
N ILE A 186 -17.05 15.13 -17.11
CA ILE A 186 -15.90 14.71 -17.94
C ILE A 186 -14.59 15.32 -17.43
N LEU A 187 -14.58 16.61 -17.10
CA LEU A 187 -13.38 17.29 -16.60
C LEU A 187 -12.89 16.69 -15.27
N ILE A 188 -13.81 16.47 -14.32
CA ILE A 188 -13.47 15.87 -13.02
C ILE A 188 -12.97 14.43 -13.21
N ARG A 189 -13.63 13.63 -14.06
CA ARG A 189 -13.20 12.26 -14.36
C ARG A 189 -11.78 12.23 -14.95
N ASN A 190 -11.53 13.05 -15.96
CA ASN A 190 -10.22 13.09 -16.63
C ASN A 190 -9.13 13.63 -15.68
N GLY A 191 -9.46 14.61 -14.83
CA GLY A 191 -8.56 15.10 -13.78
C GLY A 191 -8.21 14.02 -12.76
N ALA A 192 -9.19 13.23 -12.31
CA ALA A 192 -8.96 12.11 -11.40
C ALA A 192 -8.07 11.02 -12.02
N ILE A 193 -8.29 10.66 -13.30
CA ILE A 193 -7.44 9.71 -14.03
C ILE A 193 -6.00 10.25 -14.13
N GLY A 194 -5.84 11.53 -14.49
CA GLY A 194 -4.51 12.16 -14.56
C GLY A 194 -3.79 12.13 -13.21
N LEU A 195 -4.48 12.45 -12.12
CA LEU A 195 -3.91 12.39 -10.77
C LEU A 195 -3.47 10.97 -10.39
N LEU A 196 -4.30 9.95 -10.68
CA LEU A 196 -3.96 8.56 -10.41
C LEU A 196 -2.74 8.09 -11.22
N LEU A 197 -2.60 8.52 -12.48
CA LEU A 197 -1.43 8.22 -13.29
C LEU A 197 -0.15 8.86 -12.73
N VAL A 198 -0.23 10.11 -12.27
CA VAL A 198 0.91 10.78 -11.63
C VAL A 198 1.32 10.06 -10.34
N LEU A 199 0.35 9.71 -9.49
CA LEU A 199 0.61 8.95 -8.26
C LEU A 199 1.22 7.57 -8.55
N LEU A 200 0.76 6.89 -9.60
CA LEU A 200 1.32 5.60 -10.03
C LEU A 200 2.78 5.75 -10.45
N ILE A 201 3.12 6.75 -11.26
CA ILE A 201 4.50 7.02 -11.70
C ILE A 201 5.39 7.33 -10.49
N LEU A 202 4.92 8.18 -9.55
CA LEU A 202 5.65 8.49 -8.33
C LEU A 202 5.90 7.25 -7.48
N SER A 203 4.91 6.37 -7.32
CA SER A 203 5.05 5.11 -6.60
C SER A 203 6.08 4.18 -7.24
N ILE A 204 6.14 4.11 -8.56
CA ILE A 204 7.13 3.29 -9.29
C ILE A 204 8.54 3.84 -9.06
N VAL A 205 8.73 5.15 -9.22
CA VAL A 205 10.03 5.82 -9.01
C VAL A 205 10.52 5.61 -7.56
N ALA A 206 9.65 5.83 -6.58
CA ALA A 206 9.96 5.59 -5.18
C ALA A 206 10.35 4.12 -4.92
N GLY A 207 9.65 3.17 -5.53
CA GLY A 207 9.96 1.75 -5.44
C GLY A 207 11.34 1.38 -6.02
N VAL A 208 11.72 1.98 -7.15
CA VAL A 208 13.05 1.78 -7.76
C VAL A 208 14.15 2.33 -6.86
N ILE A 209 14.00 3.56 -6.35
CA ILE A 209 14.96 4.19 -5.44
C ILE A 209 15.11 3.36 -4.17
N ALA A 210 14.01 2.91 -3.58
CA ALA A 210 14.02 2.06 -2.38
C ALA A 210 14.77 0.74 -2.62
N ASN A 211 14.57 0.10 -3.78
CA ASN A 211 15.28 -1.14 -4.12
C ASN A 211 16.78 -0.93 -4.37
N GLN A 212 17.16 0.20 -4.97
CA GLN A 212 18.58 0.57 -5.13
C GLN A 212 19.24 0.83 -3.78
N ASN A 213 18.59 1.61 -2.90
CA ASN A 213 19.06 1.88 -1.55
C ASN A 213 19.22 0.59 -0.75
N ARG A 214 18.27 -0.35 -0.85
CA ARG A 214 18.38 -1.68 -0.23
C ARG A 214 19.61 -2.45 -0.72
N LYS A 215 19.83 -2.51 -2.04
CA LYS A 215 20.99 -3.20 -2.62
C LYS A 215 22.32 -2.58 -2.16
N GLN A 216 22.40 -1.26 -2.10
CA GLN A 216 23.59 -0.58 -1.61
C GLN A 216 23.83 -0.85 -0.11
N ALA A 217 22.77 -0.83 0.71
CA ALA A 217 22.85 -1.16 2.13
C ALA A 217 23.32 -2.60 2.37
N GLU A 218 22.84 -3.56 1.58
CA GLU A 218 23.30 -4.96 1.66
C GLU A 218 24.77 -5.11 1.27
N LYS A 219 25.24 -4.39 0.24
CA LYS A 219 26.65 -4.38 -0.16
C LYS A 219 27.53 -3.80 0.96
N ASN A 220 27.17 -2.63 1.48
CA ASN A 220 27.90 -1.99 2.59
C ASN A 220 27.93 -2.88 3.84
N LYS A 221 26.83 -3.59 4.13
CA LYS A 221 26.77 -4.53 5.25
C LYS A 221 27.74 -5.70 5.06
N LYS A 222 27.79 -6.30 3.87
CA LYS A 222 28.74 -7.40 3.57
C LYS A 222 30.19 -6.95 3.69
N GLU A 223 30.52 -5.78 3.16
CA GLU A 223 31.86 -5.20 3.26
C GLU A 223 32.24 -4.94 4.73
N ALA A 224 31.32 -4.41 5.54
CA ALA A 224 31.54 -4.22 6.97
C ALA A 224 31.71 -5.55 7.73
N GLU A 225 30.92 -6.58 7.41
CA GLU A 225 31.08 -7.92 7.99
C GLU A 225 32.43 -8.56 7.62
N GLU A 226 32.91 -8.35 6.40
CA GLU A 226 34.22 -8.81 5.96
C GLU A 226 35.35 -8.06 6.69
N GLN A 227 35.27 -6.72 6.77
CA GLN A 227 36.23 -5.92 7.52
C GLN A 227 36.27 -6.30 8.99
N THR A 228 35.14 -6.55 9.63
CA THR A 228 35.10 -6.98 11.03
C THR A 228 35.70 -8.38 11.22
N LYS A 229 35.51 -9.30 10.28
CA LYS A 229 36.19 -10.61 10.30
C LYS A 229 37.70 -10.45 10.16
N ILE A 230 38.15 -9.64 9.21
CA ILE A 230 39.59 -9.34 9.02
C ILE A 230 40.16 -8.70 10.29
N ALA A 231 39.47 -7.70 10.86
CA ALA A 231 39.91 -7.03 12.08
C ALA A 231 39.98 -8.00 13.27
N LYS A 232 39.00 -8.89 13.45
CA LYS A 232 39.04 -9.93 14.49
C LYS A 232 40.17 -10.93 14.27
N LYS A 233 40.42 -11.33 13.03
CA LYS A 233 41.54 -12.20 12.67
C LYS A 233 42.86 -11.51 13.02
N ASN A 234 43.08 -10.30 12.51
CA ASN A 234 44.27 -9.51 12.80
C ASN A 234 44.48 -9.28 14.29
N LEU A 235 43.39 -9.05 15.05
CA LEU A 235 43.45 -8.95 16.51
C LEU A 235 43.89 -10.26 17.15
N THR A 236 43.34 -11.39 16.70
CA THR A 236 43.75 -12.72 17.18
C THR A 236 45.22 -12.98 16.89
N ASP A 237 45.65 -12.75 15.64
CA ASP A 237 47.04 -12.92 15.21
C ASP A 237 47.99 -12.01 16.01
N PHE A 238 47.58 -10.76 16.26
CA PHE A 238 48.33 -9.82 17.10
C PHE A 238 48.42 -10.29 18.56
N LEU A 239 47.33 -10.80 19.12
CA LEU A 239 47.31 -11.32 20.49
C LEU A 239 48.17 -12.58 20.64
N GLU A 240 48.21 -13.45 19.63
CA GLU A 240 49.14 -14.58 19.60
C GLU A 240 50.60 -14.11 19.52
N LEU A 241 50.90 -13.18 18.61
CA LEU A 241 52.25 -12.62 18.46
C LEU A 241 52.75 -11.95 19.74
N LYS A 242 51.86 -11.28 20.48
CA LYS A 242 52.20 -10.69 21.79
C LYS A 242 52.50 -11.75 22.87
N LYS A 243 51.88 -12.94 22.79
CA LYS A 243 52.18 -14.04 23.72
C LYS A 243 53.53 -14.67 23.45
N THR A 244 53.97 -14.69 22.19
CA THR A 244 55.22 -15.34 21.77
C THR A 244 56.38 -14.36 21.52
N SER A 245 56.15 -13.05 21.71
CA SER A 245 57.19 -12.02 21.59
C SER A 245 58.24 -12.13 22.70
N ILE A 246 59.50 -11.87 22.36
CA ILE A 246 60.59 -11.80 23.35
C ILE A 246 60.21 -10.87 24.52
N GLY A 247 60.42 -11.34 25.75
CA GLY A 247 60.08 -10.65 27.00
C GLY A 247 58.66 -10.93 27.52
N SER A 248 57.78 -11.60 26.76
CA SER A 248 56.46 -11.98 27.24
C SER A 248 56.53 -13.11 28.26
N LYS A 249 55.63 -13.08 29.25
CA LYS A 249 55.40 -14.24 30.12
C LYS A 249 54.60 -15.30 29.37
N TYR A 250 55.16 -16.50 29.27
CA TYR A 250 54.52 -17.63 28.61
C TYR A 250 54.88 -18.93 29.33
N GLN A 251 53.88 -19.76 29.62
CA GLN A 251 54.03 -21.07 30.28
C GLN A 251 55.02 -21.07 31.47
N GLY A 252 54.88 -20.11 32.38
CA GLY A 252 55.65 -20.06 33.63
C GLY A 252 57.06 -19.50 33.52
N GLY A 253 57.46 -18.95 32.37
CA GLY A 253 58.74 -18.28 32.17
C GLY A 253 58.62 -17.09 31.21
N ILE A 254 59.77 -16.55 30.79
CA ILE A 254 59.86 -15.39 29.91
C ILE A 254 60.48 -15.81 28.57
N VAL A 255 59.78 -15.55 27.47
CA VAL A 255 60.24 -15.89 26.12
C VAL A 255 61.52 -15.10 25.80
N PHE A 256 62.59 -15.79 25.46
CA PHE A 256 63.85 -15.14 25.03
C PHE A 256 64.31 -15.61 23.65
N GLN A 257 63.70 -16.66 23.12
CA GLN A 257 63.94 -17.18 21.78
C GLN A 257 62.63 -17.70 21.19
N TRP A 258 62.35 -17.31 19.94
CA TRP A 258 61.19 -17.75 19.18
C TRP A 258 61.53 -17.83 17.69
N THR A 259 61.12 -18.90 17.02
CA THR A 259 61.28 -19.10 15.56
C THR A 259 59.99 -19.66 14.97
N ASP A 260 59.53 -19.10 13.85
CA ASP A 260 58.26 -19.44 13.20
C ASP A 260 58.37 -20.47 12.05
N SER A 261 57.31 -20.56 11.24
CA SER A 261 56.70 -21.76 10.65
C SER A 261 57.55 -22.56 9.65
N ALA A 262 58.48 -23.36 10.16
CA ALA A 262 58.85 -24.69 9.61
C ALA A 262 59.62 -25.58 10.61
N GLY A 263 59.91 -25.13 11.84
CA GLY A 263 60.64 -25.92 12.84
C GLY A 263 60.55 -25.33 14.25
N LYS A 264 59.40 -25.54 14.91
CA LYS A 264 59.06 -25.09 16.27
C LYS A 264 60.21 -25.27 17.27
N LYS A 265 60.79 -24.15 17.75
CA LYS A 265 61.55 -24.09 19.01
C LYS A 265 61.36 -22.72 19.67
N GLY A 266 60.36 -22.61 20.55
CA GLY A 266 60.33 -21.52 21.53
C GLY A 266 61.17 -21.91 22.74
N VAL A 267 61.93 -20.97 23.32
CA VAL A 267 62.64 -21.19 24.58
C VAL A 267 62.30 -20.05 25.55
N ILE A 268 61.92 -20.44 26.77
CA ILE A 268 61.66 -19.52 27.88
C ILE A 268 62.69 -19.72 28.98
N ALA A 269 63.00 -18.63 29.69
CA ALA A 269 63.81 -18.63 30.90
C ALA A 269 62.91 -18.54 32.14
N ALA A 270 63.35 -19.11 33.25
CA ALA A 270 62.69 -18.90 34.54
C ALA A 270 62.67 -17.40 34.87
N GLU A 271 61.66 -16.95 35.63
CA GLU A 271 61.54 -15.51 35.94
C GLU A 271 62.65 -14.99 36.87
N LYS A 272 63.32 -15.90 37.60
CA LYS A 272 64.40 -15.60 38.54
C LYS A 272 65.49 -16.66 38.44
N ASP A 273 66.69 -16.30 38.90
CA ASP A 273 67.78 -17.24 39.09
C ASP A 273 67.45 -18.23 40.21
N LEU A 274 68.05 -19.42 40.13
CA LEU A 274 68.08 -20.32 41.27
C LEU A 274 68.90 -19.68 42.42
N PRO A 275 68.54 -19.94 43.68
CA PRO A 275 69.17 -19.29 44.81
C PRO A 275 70.63 -19.73 44.98
N GLY A 276 71.55 -18.76 44.95
CA GLY A 276 72.97 -18.99 45.17
C GLY A 276 73.73 -19.44 43.93
N THR A 277 74.91 -20.02 44.16
CA THR A 277 75.80 -20.51 43.12
C THR A 277 75.99 -22.01 43.25
N TYR A 278 76.18 -22.68 42.11
CA TYR A 278 76.26 -24.13 42.04
C TYR A 278 77.53 -24.55 41.28
N ASN A 279 78.11 -25.69 41.65
CA ASN A 279 78.99 -26.40 40.74
C ASN A 279 78.18 -26.98 39.57
N TRP A 280 78.84 -27.35 38.47
CA TRP A 280 78.14 -27.72 37.26
C TRP A 280 77.23 -28.95 37.45
N LYS A 281 77.64 -29.93 38.26
CA LYS A 281 76.84 -31.14 38.55
C LYS A 281 75.58 -30.79 39.35
N ASP A 282 75.73 -29.98 40.39
CA ASP A 282 74.62 -29.57 41.25
C ASP A 282 73.68 -28.61 40.50
N ALA A 283 74.21 -27.75 39.63
CA ALA A 283 73.43 -26.89 38.74
C ALA A 283 72.52 -27.72 37.81
N TYR A 284 73.09 -28.78 37.22
CA TYR A 284 72.37 -29.69 36.34
C TYR A 284 71.27 -30.43 37.09
N ALA A 285 71.58 -30.99 38.28
CA ALA A 285 70.60 -31.67 39.13
C ALA A 285 69.50 -30.73 39.63
N ALA A 286 69.85 -29.49 40.01
CA ALA A 286 68.90 -28.49 40.49
C ALA A 286 67.89 -28.12 39.40
N CYS A 287 68.31 -27.94 38.15
CA CYS A 287 67.38 -27.73 37.05
C CYS A 287 66.48 -28.95 36.80
N GLN A 288 67.03 -30.17 36.77
CA GLN A 288 66.22 -31.39 36.51
C GLN A 288 65.17 -31.68 37.58
N GLN A 289 65.42 -31.27 38.83
CA GLN A 289 64.49 -31.45 39.94
C GLN A 289 63.55 -30.24 40.12
N LEU A 290 63.77 -29.16 39.36
CA LEU A 290 62.98 -27.94 39.49
C LEU A 290 61.57 -28.17 38.96
N THR A 291 60.58 -28.04 39.84
CA THR A 291 59.18 -27.84 39.45
C THR A 291 58.81 -26.39 39.71
N LEU A 292 58.66 -25.61 38.64
CA LEU A 292 58.34 -24.19 38.71
C LEU A 292 57.12 -23.89 37.83
N ASN A 293 56.13 -23.20 38.40
CA ASN A 293 54.89 -22.82 37.72
C ASN A 293 54.13 -23.99 37.08
N GLY A 294 54.22 -25.19 37.68
CA GLY A 294 53.57 -26.42 37.20
C GLY A 294 54.35 -27.19 36.13
N TYR A 295 55.57 -26.76 35.79
CA TYR A 295 56.45 -27.41 34.80
C TYR A 295 57.69 -28.01 35.46
N SER A 296 58.07 -29.21 35.05
CA SER A 296 59.21 -29.98 35.59
C SER A 296 60.27 -30.31 34.53
N ASP A 297 60.17 -29.72 33.34
CA ASP A 297 61.04 -29.91 32.18
C ASP A 297 62.12 -28.82 32.07
N TRP A 298 62.49 -28.23 33.21
CA TRP A 298 63.52 -27.19 33.29
C TRP A 298 64.93 -27.80 33.15
N ARG A 299 65.81 -27.09 32.44
CA ARG A 299 67.20 -27.50 32.22
C ARG A 299 68.14 -26.30 32.24
N LEU A 300 69.45 -26.59 32.27
CA LEU A 300 70.47 -25.58 32.00
C LEU A 300 70.42 -25.17 30.52
N PRO A 301 70.73 -23.91 30.18
CA PRO A 301 70.78 -23.47 28.79
C PRO A 301 71.95 -24.12 28.05
N THR A 302 71.82 -24.36 26.75
CA THR A 302 72.99 -24.71 25.92
C THR A 302 73.94 -23.53 25.77
N ARG A 303 75.15 -23.77 25.26
CA ARG A 303 76.11 -22.73 24.90
C ARG A 303 75.54 -21.69 23.95
N GLU A 304 74.66 -22.08 23.04
CA GLU A 304 73.99 -21.19 22.08
C GLU A 304 72.87 -20.42 22.78
N GLU A 305 72.02 -21.11 23.54
CA GLU A 305 70.87 -20.53 24.24
C GLU A 305 71.31 -19.51 25.29
N ILE A 306 72.39 -19.76 26.03
CA ILE A 306 72.90 -18.80 27.02
C ILE A 306 73.36 -17.50 26.36
N GLY A 307 73.89 -17.58 25.13
CA GLY A 307 74.25 -16.42 24.32
C GLY A 307 73.03 -15.61 23.90
N VAL A 308 71.97 -16.28 23.43
CA VAL A 308 70.69 -15.63 23.06
C VAL A 308 70.01 -15.04 24.31
N LEU A 309 70.10 -15.74 25.43
CA LEU A 309 69.59 -15.28 26.73
C LEU A 309 70.31 -14.01 27.18
N TYR A 310 71.64 -13.94 27.06
CA TYR A 310 72.41 -12.73 27.34
C TYR A 310 72.03 -11.57 26.41
N ALA A 311 71.86 -11.83 25.11
CA ALA A 311 71.46 -10.81 24.14
C ALA A 311 70.09 -10.20 24.51
N ASN A 312 69.16 -11.02 25.01
CA ASN A 312 67.81 -10.61 25.42
C ASN A 312 67.67 -10.36 26.93
N ARG A 313 68.77 -10.28 27.69
CA ARG A 313 68.75 -10.21 29.16
C ARG A 313 67.97 -9.03 29.73
N ILE A 314 67.87 -7.94 28.98
CA ILE A 314 67.10 -6.75 29.38
C ILE A 314 65.59 -7.05 29.34
N PHE A 315 65.13 -7.79 28.32
CA PHE A 315 63.73 -8.16 28.17
C PHE A 315 63.31 -9.29 29.13
N VAL A 316 64.25 -10.19 29.45
CA VAL A 316 64.02 -11.29 30.41
C VAL A 316 64.12 -10.80 31.86
N GLY A 317 65.14 -10.01 32.18
CA GLY A 317 65.31 -9.41 33.50
C GLY A 317 65.60 -10.38 34.65
N GLY A 318 65.83 -9.80 35.83
CA GLY A 318 66.03 -10.54 37.08
C GLY A 318 67.37 -11.27 37.20
N PHE A 319 68.35 -10.98 36.34
CA PHE A 319 69.68 -11.58 36.41
C PHE A 319 70.55 -10.89 37.46
N GLU A 320 71.20 -11.70 38.29
CA GLU A 320 72.34 -11.29 39.10
C GLU A 320 73.59 -10.97 38.25
N ARG A 321 74.45 -10.12 38.81
CA ARG A 321 75.73 -9.77 38.15
C ARG A 321 76.75 -10.88 38.39
N GLY A 322 76.91 -11.78 37.43
CA GLY A 322 77.91 -12.83 37.54
C GLY A 322 78.03 -13.72 36.31
N PHE A 323 78.59 -14.90 36.54
CA PHE A 323 78.77 -15.94 35.53
C PHE A 323 77.64 -16.95 35.64
N TYR A 324 77.14 -17.43 34.51
CA TYR A 324 76.05 -18.39 34.42
C TYR A 324 76.48 -19.66 33.71
N TRP A 325 76.13 -20.82 34.28
CA TRP A 325 76.43 -22.11 33.67
C TRP A 325 75.60 -22.39 32.42
N SER A 326 76.22 -23.08 31.45
CA SER A 326 75.53 -23.77 30.37
C SER A 326 75.67 -25.30 30.53
N GLU A 327 74.74 -26.07 29.96
CA GLU A 327 74.80 -27.54 29.93
C GLU A 327 75.86 -28.10 28.98
N THR A 328 76.42 -27.28 28.09
CA THR A 328 77.42 -27.74 27.12
C THR A 328 78.78 -27.91 27.80
N SER A 329 79.31 -29.14 27.77
CA SER A 329 80.69 -29.45 28.19
C SER A 329 81.70 -28.94 27.17
N TYR A 330 82.93 -28.64 27.60
CA TYR A 330 84.00 -28.24 26.69
C TYR A 330 84.63 -29.47 26.03
N GLU A 331 84.74 -29.47 24.71
CA GLU A 331 85.23 -30.64 23.96
C GLU A 331 86.73 -30.90 24.21
N GLY A 332 87.52 -29.85 24.47
CA GLY A 332 88.97 -29.98 24.70
C GLY A 332 89.33 -30.56 26.07
N HIS A 333 88.45 -30.43 27.07
CA HIS A 333 88.67 -30.88 28.45
C HIS A 333 87.33 -31.31 29.08
N SER A 334 87.17 -32.62 29.33
CA SER A 334 85.91 -33.22 29.80
C SER A 334 85.49 -32.78 31.20
N ASP A 335 86.43 -32.27 31.99
CA ASP A 335 86.22 -31.68 33.31
C ASP A 335 85.79 -30.20 33.25
N GLU A 336 85.71 -29.59 32.06
CA GLU A 336 85.26 -28.21 31.87
C GLU A 336 83.86 -28.10 31.24
N ALA A 337 83.17 -27.00 31.51
CA ALA A 337 81.91 -26.64 30.88
C ALA A 337 81.87 -25.16 30.50
N PHE A 338 81.01 -24.81 29.53
CA PHE A 338 80.82 -23.43 29.12
C PHE A 338 80.00 -22.63 30.14
N PHE A 339 80.39 -21.39 30.34
CA PHE A 339 79.66 -20.39 31.11
C PHE A 339 79.72 -19.03 30.41
N GLN A 340 78.84 -18.11 30.78
CA GLN A 340 78.85 -16.76 30.23
C GLN A 340 78.75 -15.68 31.31
N SER A 341 79.51 -14.60 31.15
CA SER A 341 79.40 -13.39 31.94
C SER A 341 78.16 -12.60 31.57
N PHE A 342 77.26 -12.38 32.53
CA PHE A 342 76.11 -11.48 32.35
C PHE A 342 76.46 -10.02 32.68
N VAL A 343 77.73 -9.73 32.96
CA VAL A 343 78.26 -8.37 33.13
C VAL A 343 78.91 -7.86 31.85
N HIS A 344 79.74 -8.70 31.20
CA HIS A 344 80.56 -8.30 30.06
C HIS A 344 80.23 -9.05 28.77
N GLY A 345 79.48 -10.16 28.86
CA GLY A 345 79.08 -10.97 27.71
C GLY A 345 80.08 -12.06 27.31
N ASP A 346 81.27 -12.11 27.93
CA ASP A 346 82.31 -13.10 27.64
C ASP A 346 81.80 -14.53 27.86
N ARG A 347 82.01 -15.39 26.87
CA ARG A 347 81.65 -16.82 26.93
C ARG A 347 82.93 -17.65 26.96
N LEU A 348 83.15 -18.36 28.05
CA LEU A 348 84.40 -19.07 28.36
C LEU A 348 84.11 -20.50 28.82
N SER A 349 85.14 -21.33 28.95
CA SER A 349 85.07 -22.64 29.62
C SER A 349 85.91 -22.63 30.90
N ARG A 350 85.49 -23.42 31.90
CA ARG A 350 86.29 -23.68 33.11
C ARG A 350 85.87 -24.97 33.78
N THR A 351 86.72 -25.44 34.70
CA THR A 351 86.47 -26.65 35.48
C THR A 351 85.09 -26.65 36.15
N LYS A 352 84.41 -27.80 36.06
CA LYS A 352 83.04 -28.06 36.54
C LYS A 352 82.87 -27.93 38.05
N THR A 353 83.97 -27.80 38.80
CA THR A 353 83.98 -27.58 40.26
C THR A 353 83.77 -26.12 40.66
N ARG A 354 83.85 -25.17 39.72
CA ARG A 354 83.59 -23.75 39.98
C ARG A 354 82.12 -23.49 40.31
N GLN A 355 81.86 -22.45 41.09
CA GLN A 355 80.53 -22.09 41.56
C GLN A 355 80.00 -20.90 40.76
N TYR A 356 78.94 -21.09 39.97
CA TYR A 356 78.33 -20.04 39.13
C TYR A 356 76.80 -20.03 39.28
N LEU A 357 76.17 -18.94 38.82
CA LEU A 357 74.72 -18.74 38.87
C LEU A 357 74.00 -19.63 37.85
N VAL A 358 72.70 -19.83 38.07
CA VAL A 358 71.88 -20.67 37.22
C VAL A 358 70.56 -19.97 36.89
N ARG A 359 70.30 -19.80 35.60
CA ARG A 359 68.97 -19.46 35.07
C ARG A 359 68.46 -20.67 34.29
N ALA A 360 67.46 -21.35 34.85
CA ALA A 360 66.85 -22.49 34.17
C ALA A 360 66.07 -22.04 32.93
N VAL A 361 66.09 -22.87 31.89
CA VAL A 361 65.33 -22.66 30.64
C VAL A 361 64.48 -23.89 30.31
N ARG A 362 63.42 -23.72 29.52
CA ARG A 362 62.61 -24.81 28.97
C ARG A 362 62.12 -24.48 27.57
N SER A 363 61.87 -25.52 26.77
CA SER A 363 61.41 -25.40 25.38
C SER A 363 59.89 -25.60 25.28
N PHE A 364 59.24 -24.98 24.31
CA PHE A 364 57.79 -25.09 24.09
C PHE A 364 57.36 -24.97 22.61
#